data_AF-A0A8K0RI98-F1
#
_entry.id   AF-A0A8K0RI98-F1
#
_cell.length_a   1.000
_cell.length_b   1.000
_cell.length_c   1.000
_cell.angle_alpha   90.00
_cell.angle_beta   90.00
_cell.angle_gamma   90.00
#
_symmetry.space_group_name_H-M   'P 1'
#
loop_
_entity.id
_entity.type
_entity.pdbx_description
1 polymer ?
#
loop_
_entity_poly.entity_id
_entity_poly.type
_entity_poly.pdbx_seq_one_letter_code
_entity_poly.pdbx_strand_id
1 'polypeptide(L)'
;MHEHQRQDREQYVHFECANLNGYRRAKELLPQYFAFTMHELCASAIYTQDEPWYSLGFTPFEWSTWTWWDRTHKDANGNDDGFEHMQSVFHAKPYDYDSIMHYGSEAGTSVPFNQLTVQNAPLIRWKQGREGYQAPSQATDQNAQLIIPPFGRGPSDGDFEFVQKLYPWAR
;
A
#
# COMPACT_ATOMS: atom_id res chain seq x y z
N MET A 1 5.17 10.47 0.03
CA MET A 1 3.78 10.08 0.33
C MET A 1 3.52 8.74 -0.37
N HIS A 2 3.08 7.69 0.33
CA HIS A 2 2.78 6.41 -0.32
C HIS A 2 1.31 6.36 -0.73
N GLU A 3 1.02 6.71 -1.98
CA GLU A 3 -0.36 6.78 -2.52
C GLU A 3 -1.11 5.44 -2.41
N HIS A 4 -0.39 4.33 -2.50
CA HIS A 4 -0.95 2.99 -2.34
C HIS A 4 -1.29 2.62 -0.89
N GLN A 5 -0.97 3.44 0.12
CA GLN A 5 -1.31 3.20 1.54
C GLN A 5 -2.47 4.08 2.04
N ARG A 6 -3.08 4.86 1.15
CA ARG A 6 -4.20 5.73 1.48
C ARG A 6 -5.44 4.97 1.94
N GLN A 7 -6.17 5.55 2.89
CA GLN A 7 -7.47 5.01 3.31
C GLN A 7 -8.52 5.03 2.20
N ASP A 8 -8.47 6.04 1.32
CA ASP A 8 -9.37 6.18 0.16
C ASP A 8 -8.80 5.54 -1.12
N ARG A 9 -7.69 4.80 -1.05
CA ARG A 9 -7.00 4.25 -2.22
C ARG A 9 -7.91 3.41 -3.11
N GLU A 10 -8.87 2.69 -2.53
CA GLU A 10 -9.72 1.75 -3.27
C GLU A 10 -10.64 2.45 -4.30
N GLN A 11 -10.77 3.78 -4.23
CA GLN A 11 -11.46 4.60 -5.23
C GLN A 11 -10.61 4.83 -6.49
N TYR A 12 -9.30 4.60 -6.41
CA TYR A 12 -8.30 4.89 -7.43
C TYR A 12 -7.61 3.62 -7.93
N VAL A 13 -7.21 2.77 -6.99
CA VAL A 13 -6.50 1.51 -7.21
C VAL A 13 -7.27 0.35 -6.61
N HIS A 14 -6.88 -0.87 -6.96
CA HIS A 14 -7.32 -2.08 -6.29
C HIS A 14 -6.10 -2.88 -5.88
N PHE A 15 -6.05 -3.24 -4.60
CA PHE A 15 -5.04 -4.11 -4.05
C PHE A 15 -5.58 -5.53 -3.83
N GLU A 16 -4.96 -6.52 -4.45
CA GLU A 16 -5.27 -7.93 -4.31
C GLU A 16 -4.13 -8.64 -3.57
N CYS A 17 -4.27 -8.75 -2.25
CA CYS A 17 -3.29 -9.42 -1.38
C CYS A 17 -3.02 -10.87 -1.80
N ALA A 18 -4.01 -11.56 -2.38
CA ALA A 18 -3.84 -12.93 -2.86
C ALA A 18 -2.79 -13.08 -3.96
N ASN A 19 -2.47 -11.98 -4.65
CA ASN A 19 -1.48 -11.93 -5.72
C ASN A 19 -0.05 -11.62 -5.22
N LEU A 20 0.13 -11.32 -3.94
CA LEU A 20 1.46 -11.13 -3.35
C LEU A 20 2.26 -12.43 -3.30
N ASN A 21 3.57 -12.29 -3.45
CA ASN A 21 4.50 -13.37 -3.19
C ASN A 21 4.31 -13.92 -1.77
N GLY A 22 4.43 -15.23 -1.59
CA GLY A 22 4.27 -15.88 -0.29
C GLY A 22 2.81 -16.03 0.20
N TYR A 23 1.81 -15.36 -0.40
CA TYR A 23 0.42 -15.41 0.07
C TYR A 23 -0.12 -16.84 0.22
N ARG A 24 0.07 -17.68 -0.81
CA ARG A 24 -0.41 -19.07 -0.78
C ARG A 24 0.17 -19.83 0.41
N ARG A 25 1.47 -19.67 0.66
CA ARG A 25 2.16 -20.35 1.74
C ARG A 25 1.76 -19.79 3.11
N ALA A 26 1.58 -18.48 3.21
CA ALA A 26 1.05 -17.84 4.41
C ALA A 26 -0.35 -18.38 4.75
N LYS A 27 -1.24 -18.49 3.74
CA LYS A 27 -2.59 -19.04 3.90
C LYS A 27 -2.59 -20.51 4.35
N GLU A 28 -1.65 -21.32 3.88
CA GLU A 28 -1.49 -22.71 4.34
C GLU A 28 -1.00 -22.82 5.77
N LEU A 29 -0.14 -21.88 6.21
CA LEU A 29 0.46 -21.89 7.55
C LEU A 29 -0.45 -21.25 8.59
N LEU A 30 -1.27 -20.27 8.21
CA LEU A 30 -2.15 -19.52 9.11
C LEU A 30 -2.97 -20.38 10.07
N PRO A 31 -3.56 -21.53 9.70
CA PRO A 31 -4.30 -22.37 10.64
C PRO A 31 -3.48 -22.88 11.83
N GLN A 32 -2.15 -22.87 11.75
CA GLN A 32 -1.25 -23.22 12.86
C GLN A 32 -1.07 -22.04 13.85
N TYR A 33 -1.47 -20.83 13.45
CA TYR A 33 -1.37 -19.58 14.19
C TYR A 33 -2.78 -19.04 14.41
N PHE A 34 -3.44 -19.48 15.49
CA PHE A 34 -4.86 -19.19 15.80
C PHE A 34 -5.20 -17.71 16.08
N ALA A 35 -4.27 -16.79 15.89
CA ALA A 35 -4.41 -15.40 16.32
C ALA A 35 -5.11 -14.50 15.29
N PHE A 36 -5.00 -14.80 13.99
CA PHE A 36 -5.44 -13.88 12.94
C PHE A 36 -6.01 -14.59 11.70
N THR A 37 -6.77 -13.86 10.90
CA THR A 37 -7.28 -14.23 9.58
C THR A 37 -6.35 -13.73 8.47
N MET A 38 -6.49 -14.26 7.25
CA MET A 38 -5.73 -13.72 6.11
C MET A 38 -6.08 -12.25 5.84
N HIS A 39 -7.32 -11.85 6.11
CA HIS A 39 -7.71 -10.45 5.97
C HIS A 39 -6.91 -9.56 6.93
N GLU A 40 -6.80 -9.95 8.20
CA GLU A 40 -6.00 -9.24 9.20
C GLU A 40 -4.50 -9.23 8.85
N LEU A 41 -3.95 -10.35 8.34
CA LEU A 41 -2.56 -10.37 7.88
C LEU A 41 -2.34 -9.43 6.68
N CYS A 42 -3.29 -9.39 5.74
CA CYS A 42 -3.20 -8.55 4.54
C CYS A 42 -3.37 -7.06 4.83
N ALA A 43 -4.05 -6.70 5.92
CA ALA A 43 -4.34 -5.33 6.26
C ALA A 43 -3.44 -4.76 7.35
N SER A 44 -2.78 -5.61 8.16
CA SER A 44 -1.94 -5.18 9.28
C SER A 44 -0.53 -4.78 8.87
N ALA A 45 -0.10 -3.63 9.38
CA ALA A 45 1.27 -3.13 9.29
C ALA A 45 2.28 -3.91 10.15
N ILE A 46 1.81 -4.67 11.14
CA ILE A 46 2.67 -5.25 12.19
C ILE A 46 2.83 -6.75 12.00
N TYR A 47 1.72 -7.46 11.77
CA TYR A 47 1.72 -8.92 11.91
C TYR A 47 2.68 -9.63 10.96
N THR A 48 2.93 -9.07 9.78
CA THR A 48 3.83 -9.70 8.80
C THR A 48 5.30 -9.37 8.97
N GLN A 49 5.65 -8.56 9.98
CA GLN A 49 7.03 -8.37 10.41
C GLN A 49 7.52 -9.52 11.31
N ASP A 50 6.62 -10.34 11.82
CA ASP A 50 6.94 -11.50 12.65
C ASP A 50 7.17 -12.78 11.80
N GLU A 51 7.86 -13.74 12.39
CA GLU A 51 7.97 -15.10 11.85
C GLU A 51 6.63 -15.85 11.96
N PRO A 52 6.28 -16.70 10.96
CA PRO A 52 7.07 -17.08 9.80
C PRO A 52 6.90 -16.15 8.59
N TRP A 53 6.03 -15.13 8.67
CA TRP A 53 5.56 -14.36 7.51
C TRP A 53 6.70 -13.60 6.83
N TYR A 54 7.57 -12.99 7.63
CA TYR A 54 8.74 -12.28 7.14
C TYR A 54 9.65 -13.19 6.31
N SER A 55 10.03 -14.36 6.86
CA SER A 55 10.89 -15.33 6.15
C SER A 55 10.24 -15.96 4.92
N LEU A 56 8.91 -15.94 4.81
CA LEU A 56 8.20 -16.36 3.59
C LEU A 56 8.27 -15.32 2.46
N GLY A 57 8.75 -14.12 2.75
CA GLY A 57 8.67 -12.98 1.84
C GLY A 57 7.24 -12.51 1.59
N PHE A 58 6.31 -12.79 2.52
CA PHE A 58 4.94 -12.30 2.46
C PHE A 58 4.88 -10.92 3.16
N THR A 59 4.89 -9.85 2.38
CA THR A 59 5.07 -8.46 2.86
C THR A 59 3.84 -7.56 2.64
N PRO A 60 2.62 -7.94 3.07
CA PRO A 60 1.45 -7.07 2.94
C PRO A 60 1.51 -5.79 3.79
N PHE A 61 2.43 -5.70 4.77
CA PHE A 61 2.57 -4.49 5.59
C PHE A 61 2.90 -3.24 4.76
N GLU A 62 3.59 -3.39 3.62
CA GLU A 62 3.87 -2.29 2.68
C GLU A 62 2.60 -1.78 2.00
N TRP A 63 1.51 -2.53 2.09
CA TRP A 63 0.22 -2.26 1.48
C TRP A 63 -0.87 -2.04 2.54
N SER A 64 -0.48 -1.84 3.80
CA SER A 64 -1.43 -1.64 4.88
C SER A 64 -2.18 -0.32 4.69
N THR A 65 -3.49 -0.35 4.98
CA THR A 65 -4.32 0.85 5.13
C THR A 65 -4.77 1.06 6.57
N TRP A 66 -4.37 0.15 7.47
CA TRP A 66 -4.69 0.22 8.88
C TRP A 66 -3.74 1.20 9.58
N THR A 67 -4.31 1.98 10.49
CA THR A 67 -3.51 2.72 11.44
C THR A 67 -2.83 1.74 12.39
N TRP A 68 -1.66 2.12 12.87
CA TRP A 68 -0.95 1.35 13.89
C TRP A 68 -0.55 2.27 15.02
N TRP A 69 -0.45 1.69 16.21
CA TRP A 69 -0.08 2.42 17.40
C TRP A 69 1.40 2.25 17.65
N ASP A 70 2.17 3.34 17.54
CA ASP A 70 3.56 3.33 17.96
C ASP A 70 3.61 3.39 19.48
N ARG A 71 3.67 2.21 20.10
CA ARG A 71 3.79 2.07 21.56
C ARG A 71 5.12 2.59 22.12
N THR A 72 6.07 2.92 21.25
CA THR A 72 7.40 3.44 21.60
C THR A 72 7.53 4.93 21.35
N HIS A 73 6.49 5.58 20.79
CA HIS A 73 6.44 7.02 20.66
C HIS A 73 6.46 7.67 22.05
N LYS A 74 7.26 8.74 22.15
CA LYS A 74 7.48 9.50 23.37
C LYS A 74 6.98 10.93 23.22
N ASP A 75 6.30 11.41 24.25
CA ASP A 75 5.94 12.83 24.36
C ASP A 75 7.19 13.72 24.49
N ALA A 76 6.99 15.04 24.50
CA ALA A 76 8.07 16.01 24.66
C ALA A 76 8.87 15.87 25.98
N ASN A 77 8.35 15.11 26.95
CA ASN A 77 8.98 14.84 28.24
C ASN A 77 9.63 13.44 28.31
N GLY A 78 9.57 12.64 27.23
CA GLY A 78 10.15 11.30 27.15
C GLY A 78 9.26 10.16 27.67
N ASN A 79 8.00 10.43 28.03
CA ASN A 79 7.05 9.41 28.47
C ASN A 79 6.43 8.70 27.26
N ASP A 80 6.18 7.40 27.39
CA ASP A 80 5.43 6.66 26.38
C ASP A 80 3.98 7.15 26.41
N ASP A 81 3.62 8.02 25.47
CA ASP A 81 2.23 8.44 25.23
C ASP A 81 1.57 7.56 24.17
N GLY A 82 2.42 6.98 23.32
CA GLY A 82 2.11 6.27 22.10
C GLY A 82 1.22 7.06 21.14
N PHE A 83 1.55 6.97 19.86
CA PHE A 83 0.91 7.79 18.85
C PHE A 83 0.27 6.90 17.80
N GLU A 84 -0.99 7.20 17.48
CA GLU A 84 -1.64 6.55 16.35
C GLU A 84 -1.00 7.09 15.07
N HIS A 85 -0.11 6.31 14.48
CA HIS A 85 0.41 6.59 13.17
C HIS A 85 -0.50 5.94 12.14
N MET A 86 -1.16 6.79 11.36
CA MET A 86 -1.44 6.38 10.00
C MET A 86 -0.09 6.07 9.33
N GLN A 87 0.06 4.88 8.72
CA GLN A 87 1.12 4.72 7.71
C GLN A 87 0.97 5.77 6.58
N SER A 88 -0.24 6.30 6.45
CA SER A 88 -0.61 7.35 5.52
C SER A 88 -0.30 8.75 6.07
N VAL A 89 0.88 9.29 5.72
CA VAL A 89 1.23 10.72 5.91
C VAL A 89 0.25 11.60 5.13
N PHE A 90 0.08 12.88 5.50
CA PHE A 90 -0.75 13.86 4.77
C PHE A 90 -0.70 13.65 3.25
N HIS A 91 -1.86 13.61 2.58
CA HIS A 91 -1.89 13.37 1.14
C HIS A 91 -2.01 14.68 0.35
N ALA A 92 -1.30 14.76 -0.78
CA ALA A 92 -1.70 15.68 -1.83
C ALA A 92 -3.09 15.24 -2.33
N LYS A 93 -4.00 16.20 -2.50
CA LYS A 93 -5.24 15.98 -3.25
C LYS A 93 -5.07 16.66 -4.60
N PRO A 94 -5.29 15.98 -5.74
CA PRO A 94 -5.81 14.60 -5.94
C PRO A 94 -4.76 13.47 -5.87
N TYR A 95 -5.20 12.20 -5.99
CA TYR A 95 -4.33 11.01 -6.06
C TYR A 95 -3.33 11.09 -7.21
N ASP A 96 -2.06 10.90 -6.88
CA ASP A 96 -0.95 11.06 -7.81
C ASP A 96 -0.38 9.71 -8.27
N TYR A 97 -0.88 9.22 -9.40
CA TYR A 97 -0.35 8.01 -10.05
C TYR A 97 1.10 8.19 -10.54
N ASP A 98 1.58 9.43 -10.69
CA ASP A 98 2.92 9.75 -11.17
C ASP A 98 3.90 10.01 -10.00
N SER A 99 3.47 9.89 -8.74
CA SER A 99 4.34 10.04 -7.58
C SER A 99 5.50 9.04 -7.65
N ILE A 100 6.71 9.50 -7.36
CA ILE A 100 7.91 8.65 -7.30
C ILE A 100 7.81 7.59 -6.19
N MET A 101 6.91 7.80 -5.23
CA MET A 101 6.65 6.91 -4.11
C MET A 101 5.48 5.94 -4.38
N HIS A 102 4.88 5.99 -5.58
CA HIS A 102 3.81 5.10 -5.99
C HIS A 102 4.38 3.75 -6.46
N TYR A 103 3.80 2.65 -5.99
CA TYR A 103 4.17 1.31 -6.43
C TYR A 103 3.61 0.97 -7.79
N GLY A 104 4.40 0.25 -8.60
CA GLY A 104 3.94 -0.34 -9.85
C GLY A 104 3.10 -1.60 -9.61
N SER A 105 2.43 -2.06 -10.66
CA SER A 105 1.67 -3.32 -10.62
C SER A 105 2.52 -4.55 -10.37
N GLU A 106 3.83 -4.45 -10.57
CA GLU A 106 4.80 -5.51 -10.33
C GLU A 106 5.28 -5.61 -8.88
N ALA A 107 5.03 -4.59 -8.06
CA ALA A 107 5.54 -4.57 -6.71
C ALA A 107 4.96 -5.74 -5.89
N GLY A 108 5.82 -6.45 -5.17
CA GLY A 108 5.44 -7.54 -4.27
C GLY A 108 4.95 -8.84 -4.93
N THR A 109 4.91 -8.95 -6.26
CA THR A 109 4.56 -10.21 -6.94
C THR A 109 5.77 -11.08 -7.27
N SER A 110 5.56 -12.39 -7.40
CA SER A 110 6.54 -13.32 -7.98
C SER A 110 6.37 -13.48 -9.51
N VAL A 111 5.36 -12.85 -10.11
CA VAL A 111 5.08 -12.96 -11.55
C VAL A 111 5.99 -12.01 -12.32
N PRO A 112 6.74 -12.48 -13.33
CA PRO A 112 7.56 -11.62 -14.18
C PRO A 112 6.73 -10.54 -14.88
N PHE A 113 7.31 -9.35 -15.08
CA PHE A 113 6.59 -8.20 -15.64
C PHE A 113 5.90 -8.48 -16.98
N ASN A 114 6.54 -9.26 -17.87
CA ASN A 114 5.98 -9.64 -19.18
C ASN A 114 4.81 -10.65 -19.11
N GLN A 115 4.48 -11.15 -17.92
CA GLN A 115 3.36 -12.05 -17.64
C GLN A 115 2.32 -11.42 -16.71
N LEU A 116 2.52 -10.17 -16.29
CA LEU A 116 1.55 -9.45 -15.48
C LEU A 116 0.30 -9.13 -16.31
N THR A 117 -0.85 -9.34 -15.68
CA THR A 117 -2.17 -8.99 -16.18
C THR A 117 -2.94 -8.30 -15.07
N VAL A 118 -4.07 -7.68 -15.40
CA VAL A 118 -4.94 -7.04 -14.41
C VAL A 118 -5.39 -8.03 -13.32
N GLN A 119 -5.48 -9.32 -13.64
CA GLN A 119 -6.00 -10.35 -12.73
C GLN A 119 -4.94 -10.92 -11.78
N ASN A 120 -3.65 -10.83 -12.12
CA ASN A 120 -2.57 -11.42 -11.31
C ASN A 120 -1.61 -10.37 -10.70
N ALA A 121 -1.82 -9.08 -11.00
CA ALA A 121 -1.09 -8.00 -10.35
C ALA A 121 -1.61 -7.77 -8.92
N PRO A 122 -0.73 -7.53 -7.93
CA PRO A 122 -1.14 -7.12 -6.58
C PRO A 122 -1.79 -5.75 -6.56
N LEU A 123 -1.41 -4.84 -7.45
CA LEU A 123 -1.96 -3.50 -7.54
C LEU A 123 -2.35 -3.18 -8.97
N ILE A 124 -3.56 -2.69 -9.18
CA ILE A 124 -4.00 -2.12 -10.47
C ILE A 124 -4.61 -0.75 -10.24
N ARG A 125 -4.74 0.05 -11.30
CA ARG A 125 -5.54 1.28 -11.25
C ARG A 125 -6.87 1.12 -11.96
N TRP A 126 -7.91 1.71 -11.41
CA TRP A 126 -9.20 1.85 -12.06
C TRP A 126 -9.10 2.87 -13.19
N LYS A 127 -9.56 2.52 -14.39
CA LYS A 127 -9.58 3.43 -15.54
C LYS A 127 -10.43 4.68 -15.30
N GLN A 128 -11.45 4.55 -14.44
CA GLN A 128 -12.35 5.64 -14.04
C GLN A 128 -12.13 6.10 -12.60
N GLY A 129 -11.05 5.64 -11.96
CA GLY A 129 -10.77 5.91 -10.54
C GLY A 129 -10.63 7.40 -10.27
N ARG A 130 -11.36 7.88 -9.27
CA ARG A 130 -11.44 9.28 -8.85
C ARG A 130 -12.08 9.39 -7.47
N GLU A 131 -12.03 10.57 -6.86
CA GLU A 131 -12.73 10.82 -5.59
C GLU A 131 -14.23 10.52 -5.73
N GLY A 132 -14.76 9.74 -4.79
CA GLY A 132 -16.15 9.26 -4.79
C GLY A 132 -16.44 8.12 -5.77
N TYR A 133 -15.44 7.59 -6.49
CA TYR A 133 -15.65 6.45 -7.39
C TYR A 133 -16.01 5.20 -6.60
N GLN A 134 -17.11 4.55 -6.99
CA GLN A 134 -17.51 3.25 -6.46
C GLN A 134 -16.84 2.16 -7.29
N ALA A 135 -15.77 1.58 -6.75
CA ALA A 135 -15.04 0.53 -7.41
C ALA A 135 -15.92 -0.72 -7.64
N PRO A 136 -15.83 -1.36 -8.81
CA PRO A 136 -16.48 -2.64 -9.03
C PRO A 136 -15.86 -3.72 -8.15
N SER A 137 -16.61 -4.77 -7.84
CA SER A 137 -16.13 -5.89 -7.02
C SER A 137 -15.07 -6.75 -7.70
N GLN A 138 -14.87 -6.59 -9.02
CA GLN A 138 -13.90 -7.36 -9.80
C GLN A 138 -13.15 -6.46 -10.78
N ALA A 139 -11.82 -6.62 -10.80
CA ALA A 139 -10.95 -6.00 -11.78
C ALA A 139 -10.92 -6.82 -13.08
N THR A 140 -11.11 -6.13 -14.20
CA THR A 140 -11.08 -6.69 -15.56
C THR A 140 -10.31 -5.75 -16.47
N ASP A 141 -9.83 -6.25 -17.61
CA ASP A 141 -9.12 -5.39 -18.59
C ASP A 141 -10.01 -4.27 -19.14
N GLN A 142 -11.33 -4.35 -18.97
CA GLN A 142 -12.28 -3.32 -19.39
C GLN A 142 -12.32 -2.13 -18.41
N ASN A 143 -12.21 -2.39 -17.10
CA ASN A 143 -12.39 -1.38 -16.05
C ASN A 143 -11.09 -0.98 -15.34
N ALA A 144 -10.03 -1.77 -15.50
CA ALA A 144 -8.75 -1.62 -14.83
C ALA A 144 -7.59 -1.69 -15.82
N GLN A 145 -6.42 -1.27 -15.37
CA GLN A 145 -5.16 -1.41 -16.11
C GLN A 145 -3.97 -1.51 -15.15
N LEU A 146 -2.87 -2.06 -15.66
CA LEU A 146 -1.60 -2.06 -14.95
C LEU A 146 -1.10 -0.62 -14.73
N ILE A 147 -0.44 -0.43 -13.60
CA ILE A 147 0.29 0.77 -13.23
C ILE A 147 1.73 0.54 -13.63
N ILE A 148 2.22 1.37 -14.55
CA ILE A 148 3.63 1.38 -14.95
C ILE A 148 4.26 2.58 -14.24
N PRO A 149 5.21 2.37 -13.31
CA PRO A 149 5.87 3.47 -12.63
C PRO A 149 6.53 4.43 -13.63
N PRO A 150 6.60 5.73 -13.32
CA PRO A 150 7.24 6.73 -14.18
C PRO A 150 8.77 6.65 -14.05
N PHE A 151 9.36 5.52 -14.44
CA PHE A 151 10.79 5.26 -14.33
C PHE A 151 11.62 6.39 -14.98
N GLY A 152 12.55 6.95 -14.21
CA GLY A 152 13.47 7.99 -14.68
C GLY A 152 12.89 9.41 -14.79
N ARG A 153 11.63 9.62 -14.41
CA ARG A 153 10.98 10.96 -14.47
C ARG A 153 11.33 11.85 -13.26
N GLY A 154 11.75 11.25 -12.15
CA GLY A 154 11.98 11.95 -10.88
C GLY A 154 10.67 12.19 -10.10
N PRO A 155 10.71 13.03 -9.04
CA PRO A 155 9.52 13.40 -8.27
C PRO A 155 8.47 14.09 -9.13
N SER A 156 7.19 13.82 -8.87
CA SER A 156 6.07 14.52 -9.50
C SER A 156 5.87 15.92 -8.90
N ASP A 157 5.02 16.74 -9.54
CA ASP A 157 4.58 18.02 -8.96
C ASP A 157 3.88 17.81 -7.61
N GLY A 158 3.09 16.73 -7.47
CA GLY A 158 2.43 16.35 -6.22
C GLY A 158 3.41 15.99 -5.10
N ASP A 159 4.53 15.32 -5.43
CA ASP A 159 5.61 15.05 -4.48
C ASP A 159 6.25 16.34 -3.98
N PHE A 160 6.53 17.30 -4.89
CA PHE A 160 7.08 18.60 -4.51
C PHE A 160 6.13 19.41 -3.63
N GLU A 161 4.85 19.52 -4.01
CA GLU A 161 3.84 20.21 -3.22
C GLU A 161 3.72 19.63 -1.80
N PHE A 162 3.78 18.30 -1.69
CA PHE A 162 3.74 17.62 -0.41
C PHE A 162 4.96 17.94 0.45
N VAL A 163 6.17 17.85 -0.12
CA VAL A 163 7.41 18.16 0.60
C VAL A 163 7.43 19.62 1.06
N GLN A 164 6.96 20.56 0.24
CA GLN A 164 6.84 21.97 0.61
C GLN A 164 5.88 22.22 1.77
N LYS A 165 4.80 21.43 1.90
CA LYS A 165 3.88 21.52 3.04
C LYS A 165 4.52 21.01 4.33
N LEU A 166 5.30 19.93 4.25
CA LEU A 166 6.04 19.40 5.40
C LEU A 166 7.19 20.33 5.83
N TYR A 167 7.90 20.88 4.87
CA TYR A 167 9.06 21.73 5.07
C TYR A 167 8.87 23.03 4.27
N PRO A 168 8.16 24.03 4.81
CA PRO A 168 7.96 25.30 4.12
C PRO A 168 9.31 25.95 3.82
N TRP A 169 9.60 26.16 2.54
CA TRP A 169 10.85 26.77 2.13
C TRP A 169 10.84 28.27 2.46
N ALA A 170 11.89 28.73 3.13
CA ALA A 170 12.11 30.16 3.30
C ALA A 170 12.30 30.81 1.92
N ARG A 171 11.55 31.89 1.67
CA ARG A 171 11.70 32.72 0.47
C ARG A 171 12.93 33.60 0.55
#